data_AF-A0A6M1NBG5-F1
#
_entry.id   AF-A0A6M1NBG5-F1
#
_cell.length_a   1.000
_cell.length_b   1.000
_cell.length_c   1.000
_cell.angle_alpha   90.00
_cell.angle_beta   90.00
_cell.angle_gamma   90.00
#
_symmetry.space_group_name_H-M   'P 1'
#
loop_
_entity.id
_entity.type
_entity.pdbx_description
1 polymer ?
#
loop_
_entity_poly.entity_id
_entity_poly.type
_entity_poly.pdbx_seq_one_letter_code
_entity_poly.pdbx_strand_id
1 'polypeptide(L)'
;MKKYINIALFSSLALLGSCSKDFLDRPMENTAPAETVDYTDLSLMYQPVSGVYRTASKGAPGFTHWIDVAMRAVRGDDLDKGSTESDQAGLNEIKNFRNNASVQAFWGLNNCWTDYYGVIFFANEALLELDKFAEHIPDGDQTNRALNNRYKAEVRFIRAFAHLVVSRVFGDVPILVNNAVINEVEKSTVEQVRQFIIDEMNESADALEDAAPRNAQHVGSVTKYSALLLKAKAASDIAKNDNGSPYWDIVLDATEQIIASNKFRLFDDFYELFKIPGKMSTESLYEIQYSDFGNSSGTDVRPGEFFAFQGPSGNQQGSPVAGWGFMKPSKKIIDFLTERGDDIRLKTTVLYAGANPSTFVETQSGDKVYGNTNGQIHFNGKVYLPANQMTPGRTAYGSDNNIRVFRYADVLLLNAEAKIRKGQNGDTPLNMVRERVDLDPITGANLQDVLDERRAEFACEWWGERYNDLLRTGMAETALADYGFTPAAQYLPVPQIQKDLNPNLQ
;
A
#
# COMPACT_ATOMS: atom_id res chain seq x y z
N MET A 1 82.51 19.88 -41.21
CA MET A 1 82.55 21.35 -41.28
C MET A 1 81.17 21.86 -41.68
N LYS A 2 80.63 22.78 -40.86
CA LYS A 2 79.59 23.78 -41.16
C LYS A 2 78.12 23.33 -41.26
N LYS A 3 77.41 23.67 -40.18
CA LYS A 3 76.03 24.20 -40.06
C LYS A 3 74.85 23.26 -40.32
N TYR A 4 74.47 22.52 -39.28
CA TYR A 4 73.08 22.07 -39.05
C TYR A 4 72.65 22.49 -37.64
N ILE A 5 72.42 23.79 -37.46
CA ILE A 5 71.82 24.36 -36.25
C ILE A 5 70.86 25.45 -36.76
N ASN A 6 69.60 25.38 -36.32
CA ASN A 6 68.47 26.30 -36.57
C ASN A 6 67.33 25.84 -37.51
N ILE A 7 66.94 24.56 -37.49
CA ILE A 7 65.56 24.15 -37.79
C ILE A 7 65.15 23.05 -36.79
N ALA A 8 65.12 23.41 -35.50
CA ALA A 8 64.65 22.51 -34.44
C ALA A 8 63.86 23.26 -33.35
N LEU A 9 63.31 24.43 -33.69
CA LEU A 9 62.57 25.26 -32.73
C LEU A 9 61.41 26.00 -33.41
N PHE A 10 60.61 25.32 -34.23
CA PHE A 10 59.31 25.83 -34.69
C PHE A 10 58.30 24.73 -35.05
N SER A 11 58.49 23.51 -34.53
CA SER A 11 57.57 22.36 -34.76
C SER A 11 57.04 21.76 -33.45
N SER A 12 57.08 22.49 -32.34
CA SER A 12 56.63 22.01 -31.02
C SER A 12 55.53 22.88 -30.38
N LEU A 13 54.86 23.74 -31.14
CA LEU A 13 53.80 24.62 -30.60
C LEU A 13 52.53 24.70 -31.48
N ALA A 14 52.09 23.57 -32.04
CA ALA A 14 50.84 23.52 -32.83
C ALA A 14 50.05 22.21 -32.62
N LEU A 15 49.98 21.70 -31.39
CA LEU A 15 49.16 20.53 -31.02
C LEU A 15 48.17 20.78 -29.87
N LEU A 16 47.89 22.03 -29.50
CA LEU A 16 46.97 22.36 -28.39
C LEU A 16 45.64 22.98 -28.83
N GLY A 17 45.13 22.63 -30.01
CA GLY A 17 43.89 23.24 -30.49
C GLY A 17 43.12 22.38 -31.47
N SER A 18 42.66 21.19 -31.06
CA SER A 18 41.48 20.55 -31.65
C SER A 18 41.06 19.30 -30.86
N CYS A 19 40.70 19.47 -29.58
CA CYS A 19 39.58 18.68 -29.08
C CYS A 19 38.35 19.55 -29.35
N SER A 20 37.59 19.24 -30.40
CA SER A 20 36.23 19.78 -30.51
C SER A 20 35.48 19.37 -29.25
N LYS A 21 34.54 20.21 -28.78
CA LYS A 21 33.69 19.92 -27.62
C LYS A 21 33.03 18.51 -27.73
N ASP A 22 32.79 18.04 -28.96
CA ASP A 22 32.27 16.71 -29.29
C ASP A 22 33.12 15.49 -28.82
N PHE A 23 34.40 15.66 -28.46
CA PHE A 23 35.19 14.54 -27.90
C PHE A 23 34.95 14.33 -26.40
N LEU A 24 34.60 15.40 -25.68
CA LEU A 24 34.23 15.34 -24.25
C LEU A 24 32.72 15.10 -24.07
N ASP A 25 31.90 15.48 -25.05
CA ASP A 25 30.45 15.27 -25.08
C ASP A 25 30.07 13.97 -25.82
N ARG A 26 30.80 12.87 -25.61
CA ARG A 26 30.35 11.55 -26.08
C ARG A 26 29.37 10.97 -25.06
N PRO A 27 28.10 10.71 -25.43
CA PRO A 27 27.21 9.96 -24.53
C PRO A 27 27.87 8.61 -24.23
N MET A 28 27.76 8.12 -22.99
CA MET A 28 28.32 6.82 -22.65
C MET A 28 27.68 5.78 -23.57
N GLU A 29 28.51 4.96 -24.24
CA GLU A 29 27.99 3.84 -25.03
C GLU A 29 27.10 2.97 -24.12
N ASN A 30 25.91 2.60 -24.60
CA ASN A 30 24.82 1.95 -23.85
C ASN A 30 24.05 2.77 -22.79
N THR A 31 24.19 4.10 -22.77
CA THR A 31 23.19 4.95 -22.10
C THR A 31 22.48 5.82 -23.13
N ALA A 32 21.15 5.78 -23.14
CA ALA A 32 20.39 6.88 -23.72
C ALA A 32 20.71 8.13 -22.87
N PRO A 33 21.01 9.29 -23.49
CA PRO A 33 21.00 10.55 -22.76
C PRO A 33 19.70 10.65 -21.98
N ALA A 34 19.73 11.13 -20.74
CA ALA A 34 18.51 11.58 -20.10
C ALA A 34 17.94 12.70 -20.99
N GLU A 35 16.85 12.43 -21.70
CA GLU A 35 16.14 13.48 -22.42
C GLU A 35 15.77 14.53 -21.38
N THR A 36 16.28 15.75 -21.55
CA THR A 36 15.87 16.87 -20.71
C THR A 36 14.37 17.05 -20.92
N VAL A 37 13.57 16.88 -19.87
CA VAL A 37 12.12 17.07 -19.93
C VAL A 37 11.84 18.48 -20.44
N ASP A 38 11.08 18.60 -21.53
CA ASP A 38 10.62 19.88 -22.05
C ASP A 38 9.41 20.35 -21.23
N TYR A 39 9.67 21.19 -20.22
CA TYR A 39 8.63 21.73 -19.35
C TYR A 39 7.70 22.75 -20.07
N THR A 40 8.00 23.12 -21.33
CA THR A 40 7.12 23.95 -22.15
C THR A 40 6.01 23.14 -22.83
N ASP A 41 6.21 21.82 -22.98
CA ASP A 41 5.19 20.90 -23.48
C ASP A 41 4.28 20.42 -22.35
N LEU A 42 3.19 21.17 -22.13
CA LEU A 42 2.20 20.87 -21.09
C LEU A 42 1.49 19.52 -21.28
N SER A 43 1.58 18.87 -22.45
CA SER A 43 1.03 17.53 -22.65
C SER A 43 1.78 16.45 -21.85
N LEU A 44 3.03 16.73 -21.46
CA LEU A 44 3.87 15.85 -20.64
C LEU A 44 3.62 16.02 -19.14
N MET A 45 2.79 16.97 -18.72
CA MET A 45 2.62 17.34 -17.31
C MET A 45 2.12 16.19 -16.41
N TYR A 46 1.44 15.19 -16.97
CA TYR A 46 1.02 14.00 -16.20
C TYR A 46 2.12 12.95 -16.01
N GLN A 47 3.22 13.00 -16.77
CA GLN A 47 4.32 12.02 -16.67
C GLN A 47 4.91 11.91 -15.26
N PRO A 48 5.23 13.00 -14.53
CA PRO A 48 5.67 12.89 -13.14
C PRO A 48 4.65 12.18 -12.25
N VAL A 49 3.35 12.48 -12.40
CA VAL A 49 2.27 11.84 -11.62
C VAL A 49 2.22 10.34 -11.90
N SER A 50 2.22 9.95 -13.18
CA SER A 50 2.26 8.55 -13.59
C SER A 50 3.51 7.84 -13.07
N GLY A 51 4.65 8.53 -12.98
CA GLY A 51 5.88 8.04 -12.37
C GLY A 51 5.69 7.69 -10.89
N VAL A 52 5.01 8.55 -10.13
CA VAL A 52 4.70 8.31 -8.70
C VAL A 52 3.77 7.11 -8.53
N TYR A 53 2.71 6.99 -9.34
CA TYR A 53 1.85 5.79 -9.34
C TYR A 53 2.65 4.53 -9.64
N ARG A 54 3.55 4.60 -10.62
CA ARG A 54 4.41 3.47 -10.99
C ARG A 54 5.38 3.11 -9.87
N THR A 55 5.92 4.08 -9.14
CA THR A 55 6.77 3.84 -7.97
C THR A 55 5.96 3.21 -6.84
N ALA A 56 4.79 3.78 -6.50
CA ALA A 56 3.89 3.23 -5.48
C ALA A 56 3.49 1.76 -5.74
N SER A 57 3.39 1.35 -7.01
CA SER A 57 3.04 -0.03 -7.40
C SER A 57 4.18 -1.04 -7.41
N LYS A 58 5.43 -0.60 -7.22
CA LYS A 58 6.59 -1.50 -7.17
C LYS A 58 6.74 -2.18 -5.80
N GLY A 59 7.60 -3.19 -5.78
CA GLY A 59 8.18 -3.69 -4.55
C GLY A 59 9.10 -2.65 -3.93
N ALA A 60 10.19 -2.28 -4.62
CA ALA A 60 11.21 -1.39 -4.06
C ALA A 60 11.59 -0.24 -5.02
N PRO A 61 11.49 1.04 -4.60
CA PRO A 61 10.63 1.50 -3.50
C PRO A 61 9.14 1.38 -3.90
N GLY A 62 8.24 1.15 -2.93
CA GLY A 62 6.81 1.05 -3.18
C GLY A 62 6.01 0.52 -1.97
N PHE A 63 4.74 0.17 -2.18
CA PHE A 63 3.86 -0.32 -1.10
C PHE A 63 3.75 -1.84 -1.01
N THR A 64 4.20 -2.55 -2.04
CA THR A 64 3.81 -3.95 -2.28
C THR A 64 4.98 -4.93 -2.16
N HIS A 65 6.12 -4.48 -1.63
CA HIS A 65 7.20 -5.40 -1.29
C HIS A 65 6.69 -6.44 -0.29
N TRP A 66 7.01 -7.70 -0.57
CA TRP A 66 6.47 -8.82 0.21
C TRP A 66 6.90 -8.77 1.69
N ILE A 67 8.12 -8.31 1.99
CA ILE A 67 8.59 -8.22 3.39
C ILE A 67 7.88 -7.11 4.15
N ASP A 68 7.55 -6.01 3.48
CA ASP A 68 6.89 -4.86 4.06
C ASP A 68 5.45 -5.22 4.43
N VAL A 69 4.77 -5.92 3.52
CA VAL A 69 3.46 -6.52 3.76
C VAL A 69 3.52 -7.48 4.95
N ALA A 70 4.50 -8.38 4.96
CA ALA A 70 4.65 -9.35 6.03
C ALA A 70 4.77 -8.70 7.40
N MET A 71 5.64 -7.69 7.53
CA MET A 71 5.88 -7.00 8.79
C MET A 71 4.69 -6.21 9.30
N ARG A 72 3.83 -5.69 8.41
CA ARG A 72 2.55 -5.06 8.81
C ARG A 72 1.54 -6.13 9.24
N ALA A 73 1.37 -7.14 8.40
CA ALA A 73 0.28 -8.10 8.52
C ALA A 73 0.44 -9.06 9.71
N VAL A 74 1.66 -9.53 10.01
CA VAL A 74 1.89 -10.49 11.12
C VAL A 74 1.64 -9.89 12.50
N ARG A 75 1.58 -8.57 12.65
CA ARG A 75 1.39 -7.93 13.96
C ARG A 75 -0.03 -8.06 14.50
N GLY A 76 -1.01 -8.35 13.64
CA GLY A 76 -2.35 -8.70 14.08
C GLY A 76 -2.45 -10.13 14.61
N ASP A 77 -3.62 -10.52 15.10
CA ASP A 77 -3.96 -11.89 15.52
C ASP A 77 -4.64 -12.72 14.42
N ASP A 78 -4.91 -12.15 13.24
CA ASP A 78 -5.59 -12.84 12.14
C ASP A 78 -4.65 -13.58 11.18
N LEU A 79 -3.36 -13.23 11.14
CA LEU A 79 -2.36 -13.83 10.26
C LEU A 79 -1.16 -14.33 11.05
N ASP A 80 -0.76 -15.57 10.79
CA ASP A 80 0.50 -16.16 11.21
C ASP A 80 1.54 -16.06 10.09
N LYS A 81 2.83 -16.12 10.43
CA LYS A 81 3.93 -16.00 9.44
C LYS A 81 3.76 -16.96 8.27
N GLY A 82 3.40 -18.22 8.53
CA GLY A 82 3.42 -19.29 7.53
C GLY A 82 4.84 -19.72 7.13
N SER A 83 4.98 -20.45 6.03
CA SER A 83 6.24 -21.11 5.61
C SER A 83 6.82 -22.01 6.73
N THR A 84 8.13 -22.26 6.73
CA THR A 84 8.85 -23.00 7.77
C THR A 84 9.33 -22.06 8.88
N GLU A 85 9.64 -22.59 10.06
CA GLU A 85 10.03 -21.77 11.22
C GLU A 85 11.34 -20.97 10.99
N SER A 86 12.31 -21.53 10.27
CA SER A 86 13.61 -20.91 10.01
C SER A 86 13.58 -19.87 8.88
N ASP A 87 12.63 -19.99 7.95
CA ASP A 87 12.52 -19.08 6.82
C ASP A 87 11.98 -17.72 7.25
N GLN A 88 12.80 -16.66 7.07
CA GLN A 88 12.53 -15.31 7.57
C GLN A 88 12.21 -15.27 9.07
N ALA A 89 13.05 -15.90 9.91
CA ALA A 89 12.85 -15.98 11.36
C ALA A 89 12.60 -14.61 12.05
N GLY A 90 13.11 -13.50 11.50
CA GLY A 90 12.82 -12.15 11.99
C GLY A 90 11.33 -11.81 12.03
N LEU A 91 10.51 -12.35 11.13
CA LEU A 91 9.06 -12.18 11.16
C LEU A 91 8.40 -12.89 12.34
N ASN A 92 8.95 -14.01 12.83
CA ASN A 92 8.47 -14.66 14.04
C ASN A 92 8.80 -13.81 15.28
N GLU A 93 9.97 -13.18 15.31
CA GLU A 93 10.33 -12.26 16.39
C GLU A 93 9.37 -11.05 16.43
N ILE A 94 9.06 -10.48 15.25
CA ILE A 94 8.09 -9.37 15.10
C ILE A 94 6.67 -9.80 15.50
N LYS A 95 6.23 -10.99 15.08
CA LYS A 95 4.93 -11.57 15.46
C LYS A 95 4.79 -11.70 16.98
N ASN A 96 5.88 -12.06 17.66
CA ASN A 96 5.94 -12.24 19.10
C ASN A 96 6.39 -10.97 19.85
N PHE A 97 6.26 -9.79 19.23
CA PHE A 97 6.52 -8.48 19.82
C PHE A 97 7.88 -8.35 20.52
N ARG A 98 8.89 -9.10 20.04
CA ARG A 98 10.24 -9.01 20.58
C ARG A 98 10.88 -7.71 20.11
N ASN A 99 11.51 -7.00 21.03
CA ASN A 99 12.24 -5.77 20.74
C ASN A 99 13.70 -5.93 21.16
N ASN A 100 14.41 -6.81 20.47
CA ASN A 100 15.80 -7.17 20.73
C ASN A 100 16.72 -6.70 19.58
N ALA A 101 18.03 -6.80 19.78
CA ALA A 101 19.03 -6.43 18.77
C ALA A 101 18.85 -7.19 17.44
N SER A 102 18.31 -8.41 17.47
CA SER A 102 18.06 -9.22 16.26
C SER A 102 16.93 -8.63 15.42
N VAL A 103 15.85 -8.14 16.03
CA VAL A 103 14.77 -7.44 15.32
C VAL A 103 15.29 -6.13 14.74
N GLN A 104 16.08 -5.37 15.52
CA GLN A 104 16.63 -4.09 15.05
C GLN A 104 17.62 -4.24 13.88
N ALA A 105 18.33 -5.36 13.81
CA ALA A 105 19.25 -5.71 12.73
C ALA A 105 18.59 -6.46 11.56
N PHE A 106 17.29 -6.76 11.63
CA PHE A 106 16.61 -7.48 10.58
C PHE A 106 16.54 -6.64 9.30
N TRP A 107 17.10 -7.15 8.20
CA TRP A 107 17.19 -6.44 6.92
C TRP A 107 15.84 -5.91 6.42
N GLY A 108 14.75 -6.64 6.71
CA GLY A 108 13.39 -6.26 6.33
C GLY A 108 12.97 -4.92 6.91
N LEU A 109 13.36 -4.60 8.15
CA LEU A 109 13.05 -3.31 8.78
C LEU A 109 13.61 -2.14 7.96
N ASN A 110 14.89 -2.24 7.56
CA ASN A 110 15.52 -1.19 6.75
C ASN A 110 14.86 -1.09 5.37
N ASN A 111 14.53 -2.23 4.75
CA ASN A 111 13.87 -2.25 3.45
C ASN A 111 12.52 -1.51 3.48
N CYS A 112 11.68 -1.83 4.46
CA CYS A 112 10.38 -1.20 4.67
C CYS A 112 10.47 0.32 4.91
N TRP A 113 11.48 0.75 5.68
CA TRP A 113 11.75 2.18 5.83
C TRP A 113 12.10 2.82 4.49
N THR A 114 13.06 2.25 3.76
CA THR A 114 13.53 2.81 2.49
C THR A 114 12.47 2.75 1.39
N ASP A 115 11.59 1.76 1.40
CA ASP A 115 10.56 1.58 0.37
C ASP A 115 9.48 2.67 0.50
N TYR A 116 8.97 2.95 1.71
CA TYR A 116 7.98 4.02 1.86
C TYR A 116 8.59 5.42 1.75
N TYR A 117 9.77 5.66 2.33
CA TYR A 117 10.45 6.95 2.15
C TYR A 117 10.88 7.17 0.71
N GLY A 118 11.20 6.10 -0.04
CA GLY A 118 11.40 6.16 -1.47
C GLY A 118 10.17 6.70 -2.20
N VAL A 119 8.96 6.20 -1.87
CA VAL A 119 7.71 6.76 -2.43
C VAL A 119 7.59 8.26 -2.10
N ILE A 120 7.91 8.67 -0.87
CA ILE A 120 7.87 10.07 -0.45
C ILE A 120 8.87 10.92 -1.25
N PHE A 121 10.11 10.44 -1.45
CA PHE A 121 11.12 11.14 -2.24
C PHE A 121 10.69 11.33 -3.69
N PHE A 122 10.17 10.28 -4.33
CA PHE A 122 9.66 10.37 -5.70
C PHE A 122 8.44 11.31 -5.80
N ALA A 123 7.57 11.32 -4.80
CA ALA A 123 6.46 12.25 -4.74
C ALA A 123 6.94 13.71 -4.63
N ASN A 124 7.94 13.98 -3.78
CA ASN A 124 8.52 15.32 -3.65
C ASN A 124 9.18 15.80 -4.95
N GLU A 125 9.92 14.93 -5.66
CA GLU A 125 10.48 15.28 -6.97
C GLU A 125 9.39 15.55 -8.01
N ALA A 126 8.33 14.74 -8.05
CA ALA A 126 7.22 14.96 -8.97
C ALA A 126 6.49 16.29 -8.71
N LEU A 127 6.37 16.71 -7.44
CA LEU A 127 5.83 18.03 -7.10
C LEU A 127 6.72 19.16 -7.63
N LEU A 128 8.05 19.03 -7.52
CA LEU A 128 9.01 19.98 -8.09
C LEU A 128 8.94 20.03 -9.63
N GLU A 129 8.78 18.89 -10.29
CA GLU A 129 8.57 18.84 -11.75
C GLU A 129 7.26 19.51 -12.17
N LEU A 130 6.18 19.28 -11.40
CA LEU A 130 4.89 19.96 -11.63
C LEU A 130 4.98 21.47 -11.39
N ASP A 131 5.81 21.95 -10.46
CA ASP A 131 6.10 23.37 -10.29
C ASP A 131 6.79 23.95 -11.54
N LYS A 132 7.77 23.24 -12.12
CA LYS A 132 8.44 23.67 -13.37
C LYS A 132 7.47 23.75 -14.56
N PHE A 133 6.57 22.79 -14.72
CA PHE A 133 5.51 22.91 -15.73
C PHE A 133 4.62 24.14 -15.46
N ALA A 134 4.29 24.42 -14.20
CA ALA A 134 3.44 25.54 -13.82
C ALA A 134 4.04 26.92 -14.18
N GLU A 135 5.36 27.06 -14.18
CA GLU A 135 6.07 28.28 -14.63
C GLU A 135 5.85 28.59 -16.11
N HIS A 136 5.51 27.58 -16.92
CA HIS A 136 5.25 27.73 -18.36
C HIS A 136 3.77 27.80 -18.72
N ILE A 137 2.86 27.72 -17.75
CA ILE A 137 1.42 27.88 -17.99
C ILE A 137 1.10 29.39 -18.13
N PRO A 138 0.49 29.85 -19.23
CA PRO A 138 0.09 31.25 -19.38
C PRO A 138 -0.88 31.73 -18.27
N ASP A 139 -0.78 32.99 -17.85
CA ASP A 139 -1.64 33.57 -16.79
C ASP A 139 -3.15 33.41 -17.04
N GLY A 140 -3.57 33.44 -18.30
CA GLY A 140 -4.97 33.25 -18.69
C GLY A 140 -5.43 31.80 -18.81
N ASP A 141 -4.53 30.81 -18.72
CA ASP A 141 -4.86 29.40 -18.94
C ASP A 141 -5.30 28.71 -17.64
N GLN A 142 -6.56 28.95 -17.27
CA GLN A 142 -7.14 28.36 -16.06
C GLN A 142 -7.31 26.83 -16.15
N THR A 143 -7.43 26.29 -17.37
CA THR A 143 -7.59 24.85 -17.58
C THR A 143 -6.32 24.11 -17.18
N ASN A 144 -5.16 24.51 -17.70
CA ASN A 144 -3.89 23.87 -17.35
C ASN A 144 -3.48 24.15 -15.90
N ARG A 145 -3.84 25.31 -15.33
CA ARG A 145 -3.62 25.58 -13.89
C ARG A 145 -4.44 24.65 -13.00
N ALA A 146 -5.72 24.47 -13.30
CA ALA A 146 -6.57 23.52 -12.58
C ALA A 146 -6.04 22.08 -12.73
N LEU A 147 -5.58 21.72 -13.93
CA LEU A 147 -4.98 20.42 -14.21
C LEU A 147 -3.70 20.18 -13.39
N ASN A 148 -2.80 21.17 -13.34
CA ASN A 148 -1.59 21.13 -12.53
C ASN A 148 -1.91 20.97 -11.03
N ASN A 149 -2.89 21.72 -10.53
CA ASN A 149 -3.33 21.62 -9.13
C ASN A 149 -3.92 20.24 -8.81
N ARG A 150 -4.72 19.67 -9.72
CA ARG A 150 -5.22 18.30 -9.60
C ARG A 150 -4.08 17.29 -9.54
N TYR A 151 -3.12 17.38 -10.45
CA TYR A 151 -1.95 16.50 -10.50
C TYR A 151 -1.09 16.60 -9.25
N LYS A 152 -0.89 17.80 -8.69
CA LYS A 152 -0.22 17.98 -7.39
C LYS A 152 -1.03 17.33 -6.26
N ALA A 153 -2.36 17.49 -6.26
CA ALA A 153 -3.22 16.86 -5.26
C ALA A 153 -3.15 15.32 -5.30
N GLU A 154 -3.04 14.72 -6.49
CA GLU A 154 -2.85 13.27 -6.64
C GLU A 154 -1.52 12.81 -6.02
N VAL A 155 -0.44 13.52 -6.30
CA VAL A 155 0.90 13.22 -5.76
C VAL A 155 0.94 13.43 -4.24
N ARG A 156 0.32 14.49 -3.72
CA ARG A 156 0.20 14.76 -2.28
C ARG A 156 -0.56 13.66 -1.55
N PHE A 157 -1.63 13.12 -2.14
CA PHE A 157 -2.33 11.97 -1.58
C PHE A 157 -1.40 10.76 -1.41
N ILE A 158 -0.63 10.40 -2.45
CA ILE A 158 0.28 9.25 -2.37
C ILE A 158 1.37 9.48 -1.31
N ARG A 159 1.91 10.71 -1.24
CA ARG A 159 2.87 11.11 -0.20
C ARG A 159 2.28 11.00 1.20
N ALA A 160 1.09 11.54 1.43
CA ALA A 160 0.40 11.48 2.71
C ALA A 160 0.10 10.03 3.10
N PHE A 161 -0.28 9.20 2.13
CA PHE A 161 -0.51 7.79 2.37
C PHE A 161 0.78 7.04 2.76
N ALA A 162 1.91 7.33 2.11
CA ALA A 162 3.20 6.78 2.52
C ALA A 162 3.59 7.18 3.94
N HIS A 163 3.34 8.43 4.35
CA HIS A 163 3.54 8.88 5.73
C HIS A 163 2.64 8.13 6.72
N LEU A 164 1.38 7.85 6.35
CA LEU A 164 0.47 7.06 7.17
C LEU A 164 1.04 5.64 7.40
N VAL A 165 1.45 4.98 6.32
CA VAL A 165 1.93 3.59 6.37
C VAL A 165 3.23 3.49 7.16
N VAL A 166 4.22 4.35 6.91
CA VAL A 166 5.50 4.31 7.64
C VAL A 166 5.31 4.60 9.12
N SER A 167 4.45 5.57 9.48
CA SER A 167 4.16 5.87 10.89
C SER A 167 3.33 4.79 11.59
N ARG A 168 2.44 4.07 10.89
CA ARG A 168 1.76 2.88 11.45
C ARG A 168 2.74 1.74 11.79
N VAL A 169 3.88 1.67 11.09
CA VAL A 169 4.91 0.66 11.34
C VAL A 169 5.87 1.11 12.45
N PHE A 170 6.45 2.30 12.32
CA PHE A 170 7.59 2.76 13.14
C PHE A 170 7.21 3.77 14.23
N GLY A 171 5.95 4.22 14.26
CA GLY A 171 5.47 5.22 15.22
C GLY A 171 5.89 6.62 14.82
N ASP A 172 6.75 7.22 15.63
CA ASP A 172 7.27 8.57 15.41
C ASP A 172 8.29 8.56 14.27
N VAL A 173 8.07 9.40 13.27
CA VAL A 173 8.81 9.40 12.01
C VAL A 173 8.93 10.82 11.45
N PRO A 174 9.99 11.13 10.68
CA PRO A 174 10.07 12.41 9.97
C PRO A 174 8.90 12.67 9.02
N ILE A 175 8.49 13.94 8.92
CA ILE A 175 7.60 14.42 7.87
C ILE A 175 8.47 15.06 6.79
N LEU A 176 8.45 14.50 5.58
CA LEU A 176 9.26 14.97 4.46
C LEU A 176 8.38 15.52 3.35
N VAL A 177 8.42 16.84 3.19
CA VAL A 177 7.70 17.59 2.14
C VAL A 177 8.60 18.07 1.00
N ASN A 178 9.93 17.91 1.16
CA ASN A 178 10.94 18.15 0.14
C ASN A 178 12.17 17.26 0.41
N ASN A 179 13.09 17.20 -0.54
CA ASN A 179 14.28 16.34 -0.48
C ASN A 179 15.57 17.11 -0.10
N ALA A 180 15.48 18.39 0.27
CA ALA A 180 16.65 19.25 0.45
C ALA A 180 17.35 19.06 1.81
N VAL A 181 16.65 18.59 2.85
CA VAL A 181 17.12 18.60 4.25
C VAL A 181 17.06 17.22 4.92
N ILE A 182 17.25 16.14 4.16
CA ILE A 182 17.05 14.75 4.62
C ILE A 182 17.92 14.39 5.83
N ASN A 183 19.12 14.95 5.96
CA ASN A 183 20.05 14.64 7.05
C ASN A 183 19.82 15.46 8.33
N GLU A 184 18.93 16.45 8.28
CA GLU A 184 18.67 17.37 9.40
C GLU A 184 17.30 17.14 10.03
N VAL A 185 16.49 16.25 9.44
CA VAL A 185 15.10 16.03 9.90
C VAL A 185 15.05 15.34 11.26
N GLU A 186 14.06 15.74 12.04
CA GLU A 186 13.72 15.16 13.33
C GLU A 186 12.46 14.29 13.21
N LYS A 187 12.26 13.40 14.19
CA LYS A 187 11.01 12.64 14.29
C LYS A 187 9.86 13.57 14.64
N SER A 188 8.77 13.46 13.89
CA SER A 188 7.47 13.97 14.30
C SER A 188 6.70 12.87 15.01
N THR A 189 5.92 13.26 16.02
CA THR A 189 5.07 12.31 16.75
C THR A 189 4.02 11.69 15.82
N VAL A 190 3.53 10.50 16.14
CA VAL A 190 2.41 9.86 15.42
C VAL A 190 1.25 10.84 15.20
N GLU A 191 0.87 11.60 16.23
CA GLU A 191 -0.22 12.57 16.15
C GLU A 191 0.07 13.70 15.17
N GLN A 192 1.29 14.28 15.18
CA GLN A 192 1.71 15.28 14.20
C GLN A 192 1.69 14.74 12.76
N VAL A 193 2.11 13.49 12.55
CA VAL A 193 2.06 12.86 11.22
C VAL A 193 0.61 12.70 10.76
N ARG A 194 -0.30 12.26 11.64
CA ARG A 194 -1.73 12.16 11.31
C ARG A 194 -2.35 13.53 11.02
N GLN A 195 -1.98 14.56 11.79
CA GLN A 195 -2.46 15.92 11.56
C GLN A 195 -1.98 16.45 10.20
N PHE A 196 -0.70 16.26 9.87
CA PHE A 196 -0.17 16.59 8.55
C PHE A 196 -0.97 15.93 7.42
N ILE A 197 -1.34 14.66 7.56
CA ILE A 197 -2.18 13.96 6.57
C ILE A 197 -3.56 14.60 6.45
N ILE A 198 -4.21 14.94 7.57
CA ILE A 198 -5.51 15.62 7.57
C ILE A 198 -5.41 16.97 6.85
N ASP A 199 -4.36 17.74 7.12
CA ASP A 199 -4.13 19.05 6.50
C ASP A 199 -3.88 18.94 4.99
N GLU A 200 -3.02 18.00 4.57
CA GLU A 200 -2.78 17.72 3.14
C GLU A 200 -4.09 17.37 2.41
N MET A 201 -4.96 16.58 3.04
CA MET A 201 -6.23 16.16 2.43
C MET A 201 -7.26 17.29 2.43
N ASN A 202 -7.29 18.15 3.44
CA ASN A 202 -8.13 19.35 3.45
C ASN A 202 -7.76 20.30 2.30
N GLU A 203 -6.47 20.46 2.02
CA GLU A 203 -6.00 21.35 0.97
C GLU A 203 -6.10 20.75 -0.44
N SER A 204 -6.11 19.41 -0.56
CA SER A 204 -6.03 18.72 -1.85
C SER A 204 -7.36 18.17 -2.36
N ALA A 205 -8.31 17.82 -1.47
CA ALA A 205 -9.50 17.07 -1.83
C ALA A 205 -10.39 17.78 -2.87
N ASP A 206 -10.48 19.11 -2.82
CA ASP A 206 -11.31 19.89 -3.76
C ASP A 206 -10.67 20.08 -5.15
N ALA A 207 -9.35 19.87 -5.27
CA ALA A 207 -8.66 19.87 -6.55
C ALA A 207 -8.73 18.51 -7.26
N LEU A 208 -9.00 17.42 -6.52
CA LEU A 208 -9.14 16.07 -7.08
C LEU A 208 -10.44 15.90 -7.85
N GLU A 209 -10.49 14.91 -8.75
CA GLU A 209 -11.72 14.62 -9.49
C GLU A 209 -12.85 14.21 -8.54
N ASP A 210 -14.01 14.84 -8.70
CA ASP A 210 -15.25 14.44 -8.07
C ASP A 210 -15.88 13.26 -8.83
N ALA A 211 -15.18 12.14 -8.89
CA ALA A 211 -15.60 10.92 -9.58
C ALA A 211 -15.25 9.69 -8.73
N ALA A 212 -15.88 8.55 -9.02
CA ALA A 212 -15.31 7.28 -8.57
C ALA A 212 -14.07 6.97 -9.42
N PRO A 213 -13.02 6.30 -8.88
CA PRO A 213 -11.79 6.01 -9.62
C PRO A 213 -12.00 5.29 -10.97
N ARG A 214 -13.03 4.44 -11.07
CA ARG A 214 -13.42 3.74 -12.30
C ARG A 214 -13.95 4.65 -13.42
N ASN A 215 -14.36 5.86 -13.06
CA ASN A 215 -14.92 6.88 -13.96
C ASN A 215 -14.01 8.12 -14.06
N ALA A 216 -12.83 8.11 -13.43
CA ALA A 216 -11.88 9.20 -13.51
C ALA A 216 -11.26 9.31 -14.91
N GLN A 217 -10.76 10.49 -15.29
CA GLN A 217 -10.10 10.69 -16.59
C GLN A 217 -8.92 9.75 -16.79
N HIS A 218 -8.09 9.61 -15.75
CA HIS A 218 -7.07 8.58 -15.66
C HIS A 218 -7.62 7.46 -14.78
N VAL A 219 -8.16 6.40 -15.38
CA VAL A 219 -8.84 5.32 -14.66
C VAL A 219 -7.97 4.80 -13.51
N GLY A 220 -8.54 4.80 -12.30
CA GLY A 220 -7.90 4.40 -11.06
C GLY A 220 -6.86 5.37 -10.49
N SER A 221 -6.81 6.60 -11.00
CA SER A 221 -6.24 7.72 -10.27
C SER A 221 -7.01 7.97 -8.96
N VAL A 222 -6.36 8.72 -8.07
CA VAL A 222 -6.95 9.08 -6.79
C VAL A 222 -7.97 10.19 -7.02
N THR A 223 -9.04 10.11 -6.27
CA THR A 223 -10.20 11.00 -6.43
C THR A 223 -10.47 11.73 -5.11
N LYS A 224 -11.37 12.70 -5.12
CA LYS A 224 -11.81 13.40 -3.91
C LYS A 224 -12.17 12.41 -2.79
N TYR A 225 -12.81 11.30 -3.13
CA TYR A 225 -13.25 10.28 -2.17
C TYR A 225 -12.11 9.43 -1.62
N SER A 226 -11.05 9.20 -2.40
CA SER A 226 -9.82 8.58 -1.92
C SER A 226 -9.21 9.44 -0.79
N ALA A 227 -9.11 10.75 -1.02
CA ALA A 227 -8.58 11.71 -0.05
C ALA A 227 -9.45 11.82 1.22
N LEU A 228 -10.78 11.86 1.07
CA LEU A 228 -11.71 11.87 2.19
C LEU A 228 -11.56 10.63 3.09
N LEU A 229 -11.41 9.43 2.52
CA LEU A 229 -11.20 8.23 3.32
C LEU A 229 -9.82 8.24 4.00
N LEU A 230 -8.76 8.68 3.33
CA LEU A 230 -7.44 8.83 3.98
C LEU A 230 -7.49 9.80 5.17
N LYS A 231 -8.18 10.93 5.01
CA LYS A 231 -8.46 11.90 6.08
C LYS A 231 -9.22 11.26 7.24
N ALA A 232 -10.29 10.50 6.96
CA ALA A 232 -11.07 9.80 7.97
C ALA A 232 -10.21 8.79 8.74
N LYS A 233 -9.36 8.01 8.05
CA LYS A 233 -8.46 7.05 8.71
C LYS A 233 -7.46 7.76 9.62
N ALA A 234 -6.83 8.85 9.15
CA ALA A 234 -5.90 9.62 9.96
C ALA A 234 -6.57 10.24 11.19
N ALA A 235 -7.78 10.79 11.04
CA ALA A 235 -8.57 11.32 12.15
C ALA A 235 -8.94 10.22 13.15
N SER A 236 -9.35 9.03 12.70
CA SER A 236 -9.66 7.90 13.59
C SER A 236 -8.45 7.41 14.39
N ASP A 237 -7.25 7.45 13.78
CA ASP A 237 -5.99 7.10 14.45
C ASP A 237 -5.67 8.12 15.58
N ILE A 238 -6.00 9.40 15.42
CA ILE A 238 -5.84 10.42 16.49
C ILE A 238 -6.93 10.26 17.55
N ALA A 239 -8.17 10.04 17.13
CA ALA A 239 -9.33 9.95 18.02
C ALA A 239 -9.24 8.76 19.00
N LYS A 240 -8.57 7.67 18.57
CA LYS A 240 -8.32 6.47 19.39
C LYS A 240 -9.63 5.95 20.02
N ASN A 241 -9.63 5.66 21.32
CA ASN A 241 -10.80 5.19 22.05
C ASN A 241 -11.53 6.32 22.79
N ASP A 242 -11.20 7.58 22.49
CA ASP A 242 -11.84 8.73 23.11
C ASP A 242 -13.11 9.13 22.35
N ASN A 243 -14.27 8.85 22.93
CA ASN A 243 -15.57 9.23 22.36
C ASN A 243 -15.79 10.74 22.34
N GLY A 244 -15.11 11.50 23.21
CA GLY A 244 -15.20 12.96 23.26
C GLY A 244 -14.27 13.66 22.26
N SER A 245 -13.48 12.90 21.50
CA SER A 245 -12.50 13.45 20.57
C SER A 245 -13.19 14.19 19.40
N PRO A 246 -12.82 15.46 19.11
CA PRO A 246 -13.37 16.21 17.99
C PRO A 246 -12.99 15.60 16.62
N TYR A 247 -11.98 14.72 16.59
CA TYR A 247 -11.59 14.03 15.37
C TYR A 247 -12.68 13.06 14.87
N TRP A 248 -13.62 12.62 15.72
CA TRP A 248 -14.78 11.85 15.27
C TRP A 248 -15.76 12.69 14.42
N ASP A 249 -15.79 14.01 14.59
CA ASP A 249 -16.52 14.89 13.66
C ASP A 249 -15.91 14.84 12.26
N ILE A 250 -14.58 14.80 12.17
CA ILE A 250 -13.85 14.71 10.90
C ILE A 250 -14.11 13.37 10.21
N VAL A 251 -14.11 12.26 10.97
CA VAL A 251 -14.45 10.93 10.44
C VAL A 251 -15.89 10.92 9.92
N LEU A 252 -16.83 11.45 10.70
CA LEU A 252 -18.25 11.46 10.33
C LEU A 252 -18.47 12.28 9.06
N ASP A 253 -17.99 13.52 9.03
CA ASP A 253 -18.12 14.42 7.86
C ASP A 253 -17.54 13.79 6.59
N ALA A 254 -16.31 13.29 6.65
CA ALA A 254 -15.65 12.71 5.49
C ALA A 254 -16.39 11.46 4.96
N THR A 255 -16.86 10.59 5.86
CA THR A 255 -17.61 9.38 5.47
C THR A 255 -19.02 9.70 4.97
N GLU A 256 -19.70 10.68 5.55
CA GLU A 256 -21.01 11.14 5.09
C GLU A 256 -20.95 11.78 3.71
N GLN A 257 -19.91 12.56 3.40
CA GLN A 257 -19.69 13.09 2.05
C GLN A 257 -19.52 11.96 1.01
N ILE A 258 -18.78 10.90 1.35
CA ILE A 258 -18.62 9.74 0.46
C ILE A 258 -19.96 9.03 0.25
N ILE A 259 -20.71 8.76 1.33
CA ILE A 259 -22.02 8.08 1.25
C ILE A 259 -23.03 8.92 0.46
N ALA A 260 -23.11 10.22 0.74
CA ALA A 260 -24.03 11.14 0.08
C ALA A 260 -23.75 11.35 -1.41
N SER A 261 -22.53 11.05 -1.86
CA SER A 261 -22.18 11.11 -3.29
C SER A 261 -22.98 10.14 -4.17
N ASN A 262 -23.45 9.02 -3.60
CA ASN A 262 -24.06 7.90 -4.32
C ASN A 262 -23.20 7.32 -5.46
N LYS A 263 -21.87 7.55 -5.44
CA LYS A 263 -20.93 7.06 -6.48
C LYS A 263 -20.37 5.67 -6.18
N PHE A 264 -20.59 5.15 -4.98
CA PHE A 264 -20.07 3.88 -4.49
C PHE A 264 -21.20 2.98 -3.98
N ARG A 265 -21.02 1.67 -4.17
CA ARG A 265 -21.85 0.62 -3.56
C ARG A 265 -20.98 -0.59 -3.27
N LEU A 266 -21.37 -1.38 -2.27
CA LEU A 266 -20.72 -2.66 -2.01
C LEU A 266 -20.79 -3.53 -3.26
N PHE A 267 -19.69 -4.24 -3.53
CA PHE A 267 -19.67 -5.24 -4.58
C PHE A 267 -20.44 -6.48 -4.11
N ASP A 268 -21.31 -7.01 -4.95
CA ASP A 268 -22.32 -8.00 -4.53
C ASP A 268 -21.68 -9.34 -4.16
N ASP A 269 -20.71 -9.81 -4.96
CA ASP A 269 -20.05 -11.10 -4.75
C ASP A 269 -18.74 -10.92 -3.95
N PHE A 270 -18.81 -11.18 -2.64
CA PHE A 270 -17.63 -11.06 -1.78
C PHE A 270 -16.48 -11.98 -2.21
N TYR A 271 -16.78 -13.16 -2.76
CA TYR A 271 -15.75 -14.10 -3.21
C TYR A 271 -14.99 -13.55 -4.42
N GLU A 272 -15.68 -12.93 -5.38
CA GLU A 272 -15.06 -12.36 -6.59
C GLU A 272 -14.42 -10.97 -6.37
N LEU A 273 -14.69 -10.31 -5.24
CA LEU A 273 -14.18 -8.97 -4.90
C LEU A 273 -12.65 -8.85 -5.02
N PHE A 274 -11.92 -9.88 -4.60
CA PHE A 274 -10.45 -9.90 -4.58
C PHE A 274 -9.83 -10.49 -5.86
N LYS A 275 -10.66 -10.83 -6.85
CA LYS A 275 -10.27 -11.47 -8.12
C LYS A 275 -10.44 -10.51 -9.30
N ILE A 276 -10.36 -10.97 -10.55
CA ILE A 276 -10.47 -10.08 -11.72
C ILE A 276 -11.80 -9.32 -11.77
N PRO A 277 -12.99 -9.94 -11.49
CA PRO A 277 -14.26 -9.21 -11.55
C PRO A 277 -14.37 -8.05 -10.56
N GLY A 278 -13.69 -8.13 -9.41
CA GLY A 278 -13.69 -7.06 -8.42
C GLY A 278 -12.71 -5.92 -8.72
N LYS A 279 -11.91 -5.98 -9.80
CA LYS A 279 -10.95 -4.92 -10.14
C LYS A 279 -11.71 -3.66 -10.48
N MET A 280 -11.33 -2.52 -9.88
CA MET A 280 -11.97 -1.23 -10.14
C MET A 280 -13.49 -1.27 -9.95
N SER A 281 -13.96 -2.10 -9.02
CA SER A 281 -15.39 -2.33 -8.79
C SER A 281 -16.09 -1.07 -8.24
N THR A 282 -17.40 -1.18 -8.05
CA THR A 282 -18.22 -0.12 -7.44
C THR A 282 -17.83 0.22 -6.00
N GLU A 283 -17.08 -0.66 -5.36
CA GLU A 283 -16.60 -0.53 -3.99
C GLU A 283 -15.21 0.13 -3.92
N SER A 284 -14.51 0.27 -5.03
CA SER A 284 -13.13 0.75 -5.08
C SER A 284 -13.03 2.27 -4.89
N LEU A 285 -12.29 2.69 -3.86
CA LEU A 285 -11.89 4.10 -3.64
C LEU A 285 -10.41 4.32 -3.96
N TYR A 286 -9.57 3.29 -3.82
CA TYR A 286 -8.19 3.32 -4.27
C TYR A 286 -7.67 1.89 -4.45
N GLU A 287 -7.00 1.65 -5.57
CA GLU A 287 -6.37 0.38 -5.93
C GLU A 287 -4.97 0.64 -6.46
N ILE A 288 -4.02 -0.24 -6.12
CA ILE A 288 -2.75 -0.30 -6.81
C ILE A 288 -2.97 -1.15 -8.06
N GLN A 289 -2.78 -0.53 -9.21
CA GLN A 289 -3.18 -1.10 -10.49
C GLN A 289 -2.07 -1.93 -11.14
N TYR A 290 -2.46 -3.08 -11.66
CA TYR A 290 -1.61 -4.00 -12.39
C TYR A 290 -2.28 -4.40 -13.69
N SER A 291 -1.46 -4.61 -14.72
CA SER A 291 -1.97 -5.15 -15.97
C SER A 291 -0.92 -5.90 -16.74
N ASP A 292 -1.33 -7.02 -17.33
CA ASP A 292 -0.57 -7.70 -18.37
C ASP A 292 -0.97 -7.28 -19.79
N PHE A 293 -1.88 -6.30 -19.89
CA PHE A 293 -2.45 -5.79 -21.14
C PHE A 293 -3.12 -6.88 -22.00
N GLY A 294 -3.52 -8.00 -21.41
CA GLY A 294 -4.05 -9.17 -22.12
C GLY A 294 -3.02 -9.92 -22.95
N ASN A 295 -1.72 -9.63 -22.77
CA ASN A 295 -0.65 -10.25 -23.53
C ASN A 295 -0.19 -11.56 -22.88
N SER A 296 -0.05 -12.63 -23.66
CA SER A 296 0.45 -13.93 -23.20
C SER A 296 1.92 -13.91 -22.76
N SER A 297 2.69 -12.90 -23.16
CA SER A 297 4.10 -12.71 -22.79
C SER A 297 4.54 -11.26 -23.02
N GLY A 298 5.74 -10.89 -22.54
CA GLY A 298 6.31 -9.56 -22.73
C GLY A 298 5.89 -8.55 -21.66
N THR A 299 5.72 -7.30 -22.06
CA THR A 299 5.45 -6.15 -21.18
C THR A 299 4.26 -6.39 -20.27
N ASP A 300 4.44 -6.05 -19.00
CA ASP A 300 3.37 -5.99 -18.00
C ASP A 300 3.78 -5.11 -16.81
N VAL A 301 2.78 -4.69 -16.06
CA VAL A 301 2.92 -4.01 -14.76
C VAL A 301 2.53 -5.02 -13.70
N ARG A 302 3.52 -5.54 -12.97
CA ARG A 302 3.33 -6.61 -11.98
C ARG A 302 3.50 -6.14 -10.54
N PRO A 303 2.82 -6.79 -9.59
CA PRO A 303 2.91 -6.52 -8.14
C PRO A 303 4.18 -7.09 -7.49
N GLY A 304 5.19 -7.45 -8.28
CA GLY A 304 6.30 -8.26 -7.82
C GLY A 304 5.80 -9.57 -7.22
N GLU A 305 6.30 -9.92 -6.04
CA GLU A 305 6.00 -11.19 -5.36
C GLU A 305 4.84 -11.10 -4.36
N PHE A 306 4.04 -10.02 -4.38
CA PHE A 306 2.94 -9.81 -3.41
C PHE A 306 1.98 -11.01 -3.30
N PHE A 307 1.56 -11.57 -4.44
CA PHE A 307 0.63 -12.70 -4.50
C PHE A 307 1.36 -14.03 -4.26
N ALA A 308 2.52 -14.24 -4.90
CA ALA A 308 3.33 -15.46 -4.75
C ALA A 308 3.79 -15.68 -3.31
N PHE A 309 4.21 -14.63 -2.60
CA PHE A 309 4.62 -14.70 -1.19
C PHE A 309 3.56 -15.38 -0.30
N GLN A 310 2.29 -15.07 -0.55
CA GLN A 310 1.15 -15.51 0.27
C GLN A 310 0.43 -16.75 -0.30
N GLY A 311 0.79 -17.16 -1.52
CA GLY A 311 0.14 -18.24 -2.25
C GLY A 311 0.50 -19.64 -1.75
N PRO A 312 -0.19 -20.68 -2.25
CA PRO A 312 0.01 -22.07 -1.84
C PRO A 312 1.44 -22.57 -2.03
N SER A 313 2.09 -22.97 -0.93
CA SER A 313 3.43 -23.57 -0.97
C SER A 313 3.41 -25.05 -1.36
N GLY A 314 4.58 -25.61 -1.69
CA GLY A 314 4.73 -27.01 -2.05
C GLY A 314 4.54 -27.29 -3.54
N ASN A 315 4.51 -28.57 -3.91
CA ASN A 315 4.35 -28.98 -5.31
C ASN A 315 2.87 -28.94 -5.71
N GLN A 316 2.47 -27.84 -6.36
CA GLN A 316 1.11 -27.64 -6.88
C GLN A 316 0.85 -28.31 -8.24
N GLN A 317 1.65 -29.33 -8.60
CA GLN A 317 1.44 -30.21 -9.77
C GLN A 317 1.32 -29.45 -11.11
N GLY A 318 2.11 -28.38 -11.27
CA GLY A 318 2.13 -27.55 -12.48
C GLY A 318 1.03 -26.48 -12.54
N SER A 319 0.22 -26.33 -11.48
CA SER A 319 -0.74 -25.23 -11.35
C SER A 319 -0.02 -23.88 -11.25
N PRO A 320 -0.53 -22.82 -11.91
CA PRO A 320 -0.03 -21.45 -11.72
C PRO A 320 -0.46 -20.85 -10.37
N VAL A 321 -1.39 -21.49 -9.65
CA VAL A 321 -1.79 -21.12 -8.28
C VAL A 321 -0.76 -21.67 -7.30
N ALA A 322 0.40 -21.03 -7.24
CA ALA A 322 1.54 -21.46 -6.44
C ALA A 322 2.29 -20.27 -5.82
N GLY A 323 2.93 -20.51 -4.68
CA GLY A 323 3.57 -19.49 -3.88
C GLY A 323 4.49 -20.04 -2.79
N TRP A 324 4.77 -19.21 -1.78
CA TRP A 324 5.74 -19.51 -0.72
C TRP A 324 5.06 -19.86 0.62
N GLY A 325 3.75 -19.67 0.73
CA GLY A 325 2.95 -20.09 1.88
C GLY A 325 3.07 -19.21 3.12
N PHE A 326 3.47 -17.94 2.96
CA PHE A 326 3.45 -16.97 4.05
C PHE A 326 2.05 -16.35 4.26
N MET A 327 1.88 -15.61 5.36
CA MET A 327 0.63 -14.94 5.74
C MET A 327 -0.54 -15.93 5.80
N LYS A 328 -0.36 -16.98 6.60
CA LYS A 328 -1.38 -18.00 6.81
C LYS A 328 -2.48 -17.44 7.73
N PRO A 329 -3.78 -17.53 7.37
CA PRO A 329 -4.87 -17.22 8.31
C PRO A 329 -4.69 -17.96 9.63
N SER A 330 -4.79 -17.28 10.76
CA SER A 330 -4.63 -17.90 12.08
C SER A 330 -5.84 -18.76 12.46
N LYS A 331 -5.67 -19.63 13.45
CA LYS A 331 -6.82 -20.36 14.01
C LYS A 331 -7.85 -19.40 14.63
N LYS A 332 -7.40 -18.29 15.24
CA LYS A 332 -8.29 -17.30 15.88
C LYS A 332 -9.28 -16.69 14.88
N ILE A 333 -8.85 -16.36 13.66
CA ILE A 333 -9.76 -15.79 12.65
C ILE A 333 -10.69 -16.84 12.04
N ILE A 334 -10.21 -18.08 11.85
CA ILE A 334 -11.03 -19.18 11.35
C ILE A 334 -12.16 -19.50 12.33
N ASP A 335 -11.83 -19.64 13.62
CA ASP A 335 -12.80 -19.90 14.68
C ASP A 335 -13.80 -18.73 14.78
N PHE A 336 -13.31 -17.49 14.76
CA PHE A 336 -14.16 -16.30 14.81
C PHE A 336 -15.20 -16.23 13.68
N LEU A 337 -14.80 -16.49 12.43
CA LEU A 337 -15.74 -16.50 11.31
C LEU A 337 -16.72 -17.69 11.38
N THR A 338 -16.23 -18.86 11.83
CA THR A 338 -17.05 -20.07 11.96
C THR A 338 -18.11 -19.91 13.05
N GLU A 339 -17.75 -19.39 14.22
CA GLU A 339 -18.65 -19.17 15.35
C GLU A 339 -19.74 -18.13 15.05
N ARG A 340 -19.44 -17.20 14.13
CA ARG A 340 -20.39 -16.19 13.64
C ARG A 340 -21.34 -16.70 12.56
N GLY A 341 -21.12 -17.91 12.03
CA GLY A 341 -21.85 -18.42 10.86
C GLY A 341 -21.55 -17.65 9.57
N ASP A 342 -20.38 -17.00 9.48
CA ASP A 342 -19.99 -16.17 8.33
C ASP A 342 -19.30 -17.02 7.24
N ASP A 343 -20.08 -17.91 6.63
CA ASP A 343 -19.58 -18.89 5.66
C ASP A 343 -19.03 -18.24 4.38
N ILE A 344 -19.61 -17.12 3.94
CA ILE A 344 -19.21 -16.42 2.71
C ILE A 344 -17.81 -15.81 2.89
N ARG A 345 -17.56 -15.11 4.01
CA ARG A 345 -16.23 -14.56 4.27
C ARG A 345 -15.23 -15.65 4.63
N LEU A 346 -15.63 -16.71 5.33
CA LEU A 346 -14.73 -17.83 5.65
C LEU A 346 -14.17 -18.47 4.38
N LYS A 347 -15.04 -18.81 3.41
CA LYS A 347 -14.65 -19.41 2.11
C LYS A 347 -13.75 -18.48 1.27
N THR A 348 -13.95 -17.18 1.39
CA THR A 348 -13.15 -16.18 0.66
C THR A 348 -11.81 -15.91 1.33
N THR A 349 -11.78 -15.89 2.66
CA THR A 349 -10.60 -15.52 3.45
C THR A 349 -9.61 -16.69 3.58
N VAL A 350 -10.11 -17.93 3.58
CA VAL A 350 -9.29 -19.13 3.84
C VAL A 350 -9.26 -20.01 2.60
N LEU A 351 -8.07 -20.13 2.00
CA LEU A 351 -7.83 -21.06 0.89
C LEU A 351 -7.36 -22.40 1.46
N TYR A 352 -8.26 -23.36 1.59
CA TYR A 352 -7.93 -24.70 2.10
C TYR A 352 -7.07 -25.51 1.12
N ALA A 353 -6.22 -26.37 1.66
CA ALA A 353 -5.30 -27.23 0.94
C ALA A 353 -5.35 -28.68 1.46
N GLY A 354 -4.81 -29.60 0.69
CA GLY A 354 -4.66 -30.99 1.13
C GLY A 354 -3.81 -31.14 2.40
N ALA A 355 -4.03 -32.21 3.15
CA ALA A 355 -3.31 -32.49 4.39
C ALA A 355 -1.84 -32.90 4.18
N ASN A 356 -1.51 -33.40 2.98
CA ASN A 356 -0.17 -33.82 2.58
C ASN A 356 0.04 -33.60 1.07
N PRO A 357 1.29 -33.69 0.55
CA PRO A 357 1.60 -33.42 -0.86
C PRO A 357 0.86 -34.26 -1.90
N SER A 358 0.24 -35.37 -1.51
CA SER A 358 -0.52 -36.25 -2.41
C SER A 358 -2.04 -36.00 -2.38
N THR A 359 -2.51 -35.13 -1.50
CA THR A 359 -3.93 -34.78 -1.33
C THR A 359 -4.17 -33.32 -1.73
N PHE A 360 -5.40 -32.98 -2.11
CA PHE A 360 -5.80 -31.63 -2.46
C PHE A 360 -7.21 -31.30 -1.96
N VAL A 361 -7.52 -30.01 -1.89
CA VAL A 361 -8.88 -29.48 -1.79
C VAL A 361 -9.19 -28.72 -3.07
N GLU A 362 -10.40 -28.89 -3.60
CA GLU A 362 -10.87 -28.17 -4.78
C GLU A 362 -11.54 -26.86 -4.35
N THR A 363 -11.14 -25.76 -4.99
CA THR A 363 -11.71 -24.43 -4.75
C THR A 363 -13.05 -24.26 -5.45
N GLN A 364 -13.83 -23.25 -5.07
CA GLN A 364 -15.06 -22.88 -5.77
C GLN A 364 -14.84 -22.54 -7.26
N SER A 365 -13.62 -22.12 -7.64
CA SER A 365 -13.26 -21.83 -9.03
C SER A 365 -12.69 -23.05 -9.79
N GLY A 366 -12.62 -24.23 -9.16
CA GLY A 366 -12.18 -25.49 -9.77
C GLY A 366 -10.68 -25.78 -9.69
N ASP A 367 -9.88 -24.90 -9.08
CA ASP A 367 -8.45 -25.16 -8.85
C ASP A 367 -8.23 -26.19 -7.74
N LYS A 368 -7.22 -27.05 -7.92
CA LYS A 368 -6.79 -28.02 -6.91
C LYS A 368 -5.62 -27.47 -6.12
N VAL A 369 -5.80 -27.29 -4.82
CA VAL A 369 -4.75 -26.81 -3.91
C VAL A 369 -4.20 -28.00 -3.14
N TYR A 370 -2.98 -28.41 -3.49
CA TYR A 370 -2.30 -29.54 -2.89
C TYR A 370 -1.67 -29.17 -1.56
N GLY A 371 -1.55 -30.17 -0.68
CA GLY A 371 -0.79 -30.02 0.56
C GLY A 371 0.71 -29.86 0.33
N ASN A 372 1.44 -29.61 1.43
CA ASN A 372 2.87 -29.37 1.42
C ASN A 372 3.56 -30.23 2.49
N THR A 373 4.89 -30.19 2.51
CA THR A 373 5.71 -30.96 3.44
C THR A 373 5.81 -30.33 4.83
N ASN A 374 5.44 -29.05 4.98
CA ASN A 374 5.45 -28.34 6.26
C ASN A 374 4.09 -28.41 7.01
N GLY A 375 3.11 -29.12 6.45
CA GLY A 375 1.82 -29.40 7.10
C GLY A 375 0.86 -28.21 7.14
N GLN A 376 1.07 -27.14 6.35
CA GLN A 376 0.08 -26.08 6.23
C GLN A 376 -1.10 -26.55 5.38
N ILE A 377 -2.28 -26.57 5.99
CA ILE A 377 -3.54 -27.03 5.37
C ILE A 377 -4.44 -25.89 4.87
N HIS A 378 -3.97 -24.64 4.96
CA HIS A 378 -4.66 -23.48 4.41
C HIS A 378 -3.69 -22.31 4.18
N PHE A 379 -4.08 -21.42 3.27
CA PHE A 379 -3.35 -20.22 2.83
C PHE A 379 -4.30 -19.00 2.78
N ASN A 380 -3.77 -17.82 2.49
CA ASN A 380 -4.58 -16.60 2.37
C ASN A 380 -5.47 -16.67 1.12
N GLY A 381 -6.80 -16.67 1.31
CA GLY A 381 -7.77 -16.70 0.22
C GLY A 381 -8.04 -15.35 -0.42
N LYS A 382 -7.76 -14.23 0.25
CA LYS A 382 -7.94 -12.88 -0.33
C LYS A 382 -6.88 -12.50 -1.35
N VAL A 383 -5.83 -13.30 -1.51
CA VAL A 383 -4.84 -13.18 -2.60
C VAL A 383 -5.03 -14.26 -3.66
N TYR A 384 -6.06 -15.09 -3.53
CA TYR A 384 -6.29 -16.18 -4.46
C TYR A 384 -6.81 -15.65 -5.79
N LEU A 385 -5.99 -15.78 -6.84
CA LEU A 385 -6.38 -15.58 -8.22
C LEU A 385 -6.60 -16.94 -8.89
N PRO A 386 -7.83 -17.28 -9.32
CA PRO A 386 -8.08 -18.55 -10.00
C PRO A 386 -7.34 -18.70 -11.33
N ALA A 387 -6.91 -19.91 -11.66
CA ALA A 387 -6.20 -20.15 -12.93
C ALA A 387 -7.06 -19.85 -14.15
N ASN A 388 -8.38 -20.06 -14.06
CA ASN A 388 -9.33 -19.74 -15.15
C ASN A 388 -9.56 -18.23 -15.36
N GLN A 389 -9.07 -17.38 -14.46
CA GLN A 389 -9.09 -15.93 -14.59
C GLN A 389 -7.72 -15.34 -14.97
N MET A 390 -6.66 -16.16 -15.02
CA MET A 390 -5.34 -15.72 -15.46
C MET A 390 -5.26 -15.65 -16.98
N THR A 391 -4.50 -14.70 -17.49
CA THR A 391 -4.22 -14.58 -18.93
C THR A 391 -3.49 -15.81 -19.45
N PRO A 392 -4.02 -16.50 -20.48
CA PRO A 392 -3.35 -17.68 -21.04
C PRO A 392 -1.92 -17.39 -21.49
N GLY A 393 -0.97 -18.23 -21.06
CA GLY A 393 0.47 -18.07 -21.31
C GLY A 393 1.22 -17.31 -20.22
N ARG A 394 0.53 -16.59 -19.33
CA ARG A 394 1.12 -16.00 -18.12
C ARG A 394 0.96 -16.95 -16.94
N THR A 395 2.08 -17.34 -16.34
CA THR A 395 2.10 -18.27 -15.20
C THR A 395 2.51 -17.61 -13.88
N ALA A 396 2.87 -16.33 -13.91
CA ALA A 396 3.19 -15.60 -12.70
C ALA A 396 1.90 -15.35 -11.89
N TYR A 397 1.92 -15.77 -10.62
CA TYR A 397 0.73 -15.76 -9.79
C TYR A 397 0.27 -14.33 -9.48
N GLY A 398 -1.03 -14.05 -9.64
CA GLY A 398 -1.58 -12.72 -9.43
C GLY A 398 -1.34 -11.72 -10.58
N SER A 399 -0.85 -12.18 -11.74
CA SER A 399 -0.73 -11.33 -12.93
C SER A 399 -2.07 -10.69 -13.28
N ASP A 400 -2.04 -9.42 -13.69
CA ASP A 400 -3.22 -8.58 -13.98
C ASP A 400 -4.15 -8.29 -12.78
N ASN A 401 -3.96 -8.85 -11.59
CA ASN A 401 -4.87 -8.54 -10.47
C ASN A 401 -4.44 -7.29 -9.70
N ASN A 402 -5.37 -6.36 -9.47
CA ASN A 402 -5.12 -5.15 -8.68
C ASN A 402 -5.01 -5.47 -7.19
N ILE A 403 -4.29 -4.65 -6.44
CA ILE A 403 -4.29 -4.74 -4.98
C ILE A 403 -5.24 -3.68 -4.42
N ARG A 404 -6.27 -4.12 -3.70
CA ARG A 404 -7.30 -3.25 -3.13
C ARG A 404 -6.76 -2.54 -1.90
N VAL A 405 -6.89 -1.21 -1.91
CA VAL A 405 -6.39 -0.35 -0.84
C VAL A 405 -7.54 0.15 0.01
N PHE A 406 -8.36 1.01 -0.59
CA PHE A 406 -9.48 1.65 0.05
C PHE A 406 -10.77 1.19 -0.60
N ARG A 407 -11.71 0.74 0.24
CA ARG A 407 -12.96 0.13 -0.17
C ARG A 407 -14.13 0.76 0.56
N TYR A 408 -15.30 0.76 -0.08
CA TYR A 408 -16.52 1.36 0.45
C TYR A 408 -16.98 0.72 1.78
N ALA A 409 -16.69 -0.56 2.01
CA ALA A 409 -16.95 -1.18 3.32
C ALA A 409 -16.23 -0.45 4.48
N ASP A 410 -15.02 0.09 4.27
CA ASP A 410 -14.30 0.85 5.31
C ASP A 410 -14.98 2.19 5.60
N VAL A 411 -15.54 2.83 4.58
CA VAL A 411 -16.33 4.06 4.72
C VAL A 411 -17.56 3.79 5.59
N LEU A 412 -18.31 2.72 5.29
CA LEU A 412 -19.51 2.36 6.04
C LEU A 412 -19.18 2.03 7.50
N LEU A 413 -18.15 1.22 7.74
CA LEU A 413 -17.80 0.79 9.10
C LEU A 413 -17.18 1.94 9.93
N LEU A 414 -16.38 2.83 9.33
CA LEU A 414 -15.93 4.05 10.02
C LEU A 414 -17.08 5.01 10.30
N ASN A 415 -18.07 5.11 9.39
CA ASN A 415 -19.29 5.90 9.62
C ASN A 415 -20.10 5.33 10.80
N ALA A 416 -20.30 4.01 10.84
CA ALA A 416 -20.99 3.33 11.93
C ALA A 416 -20.29 3.58 13.27
N GLU A 417 -18.97 3.42 13.31
CA GLU A 417 -18.18 3.67 14.51
C GLU A 417 -18.28 5.13 14.97
N ALA A 418 -18.07 6.09 14.07
CA ALA A 418 -18.14 7.52 14.39
C ALA A 418 -19.54 7.91 14.93
N LYS A 419 -20.61 7.36 14.34
CA LYS A 419 -21.98 7.56 14.83
C LYS A 419 -22.15 7.05 16.26
N ILE A 420 -21.78 5.80 16.52
CA ILE A 420 -21.92 5.19 17.85
C ILE A 420 -21.11 5.96 18.91
N ARG A 421 -19.87 6.35 18.59
CA ARG A 421 -19.02 7.12 19.52
C ARG A 421 -19.60 8.48 19.85
N LYS A 422 -20.34 9.08 18.91
CA LYS A 422 -21.08 10.34 19.11
C LYS A 422 -22.48 10.16 19.67
N GLY A 423 -22.84 8.95 20.12
CA GLY A 423 -24.16 8.65 20.69
C GLY A 423 -25.29 8.60 19.66
N GLN A 424 -24.97 8.45 18.38
CA GLN A 424 -25.93 8.27 17.28
C GLN A 424 -26.08 6.79 16.93
N ASN A 425 -27.11 6.45 16.15
CA ASN A 425 -27.34 5.08 15.69
C ASN A 425 -26.47 4.74 14.47
N GLY A 426 -25.65 3.69 14.58
CA GLY A 426 -24.76 3.20 13.52
C GLY A 426 -25.30 1.99 12.74
N ASP A 427 -26.55 1.58 12.95
CA ASP A 427 -27.08 0.30 12.47
C ASP A 427 -27.15 0.25 10.94
N THR A 428 -27.59 1.33 10.28
CA THR A 428 -27.75 1.36 8.82
C THR A 428 -26.46 1.03 8.07
N PRO A 429 -25.34 1.76 8.24
CA PRO A 429 -24.10 1.43 7.54
C PRO A 429 -23.52 0.08 7.96
N LEU A 430 -23.70 -0.34 9.21
CA LEU A 430 -23.28 -1.66 9.70
C LEU A 430 -24.04 -2.79 8.98
N ASN A 431 -25.37 -2.70 8.94
CA ASN A 431 -26.23 -3.74 8.39
C ASN A 431 -26.08 -3.87 6.87
N MET A 432 -25.76 -2.80 6.14
CA MET A 432 -25.39 -2.90 4.72
C MET A 432 -24.23 -3.88 4.47
N VAL A 433 -23.25 -3.93 5.37
CA VAL A 433 -22.09 -4.83 5.26
C VAL A 433 -22.47 -6.26 5.66
N ARG A 434 -23.32 -6.42 6.67
CA ARG A 434 -23.82 -7.73 7.15
C ARG A 434 -24.73 -8.42 6.15
N GLU A 435 -25.66 -7.67 5.56
CA GLU A 435 -26.63 -8.16 4.58
C GLU A 435 -25.95 -8.73 3.33
N ARG A 436 -24.82 -8.17 2.91
CA ARG A 436 -24.04 -8.69 1.76
C ARG A 436 -23.60 -10.14 1.95
N VAL A 437 -23.38 -10.55 3.19
CA VAL A 437 -22.86 -11.89 3.54
C VAL A 437 -23.90 -12.74 4.27
N ASP A 438 -25.18 -12.45 4.03
CA ASP A 438 -26.34 -13.19 4.57
C ASP A 438 -26.37 -13.29 6.12
N LEU A 439 -25.79 -12.31 6.82
CA LEU A 439 -25.86 -12.23 8.28
C LEU A 439 -27.06 -11.39 8.73
N ASP A 440 -27.69 -11.81 9.83
CA ASP A 440 -28.84 -11.10 10.41
C ASP A 440 -28.50 -9.65 10.78
N PRO A 441 -29.39 -8.68 10.51
CA PRO A 441 -29.19 -7.29 10.88
C PRO A 441 -29.18 -7.11 12.41
N ILE A 442 -28.36 -6.17 12.89
CA ILE A 442 -28.29 -5.79 14.30
C ILE A 442 -29.09 -4.51 14.51
N THR A 443 -29.85 -4.43 15.61
CA THR A 443 -30.55 -3.21 16.06
C THR A 443 -29.95 -2.73 17.36
N GLY A 444 -29.62 -1.44 17.45
CA GLY A 444 -28.96 -0.86 18.61
C GLY A 444 -27.52 -1.32 18.75
N ALA A 445 -26.79 -1.37 17.63
CA ALA A 445 -25.40 -1.81 17.60
C ALA A 445 -24.53 -0.98 18.54
N ASN A 446 -23.66 -1.67 19.28
CA ASN A 446 -22.64 -1.07 20.11
C ASN A 446 -21.29 -1.05 19.38
N LEU A 447 -20.28 -0.46 20.02
CA LEU A 447 -18.94 -0.33 19.42
C LEU A 447 -18.31 -1.70 19.12
N GLN A 448 -18.50 -2.70 19.98
CA GLN A 448 -17.96 -4.05 19.75
C GLN A 448 -18.55 -4.70 18.52
N ASP A 449 -19.85 -4.51 18.26
CA ASP A 449 -20.51 -5.05 17.06
C ASP A 449 -19.86 -4.51 15.77
N VAL A 450 -19.52 -3.22 15.75
CA VAL A 450 -18.82 -2.59 14.62
C VAL A 450 -17.37 -3.07 14.51
N LEU A 451 -16.65 -3.20 15.63
CA LEU A 451 -15.26 -3.69 15.62
C LEU A 451 -15.17 -5.16 15.19
N ASP A 452 -16.15 -5.99 15.58
CA ASP A 452 -16.24 -7.38 15.14
C ASP A 452 -16.57 -7.47 13.65
N GLU A 453 -17.46 -6.61 13.15
CA GLU A 453 -17.74 -6.53 11.72
C GLU A 453 -16.52 -6.04 10.92
N ARG A 454 -15.76 -5.06 11.44
CA ARG A 454 -14.47 -4.63 10.85
C ARG A 454 -13.47 -5.77 10.80
N ARG A 455 -13.37 -6.56 11.87
CA ARG A 455 -12.50 -7.74 11.89
C ARG A 455 -12.92 -8.77 10.84
N ALA A 456 -14.21 -9.09 10.74
CA ALA A 456 -14.73 -10.05 9.77
C ALA A 456 -14.48 -9.57 8.33
N GLU A 457 -14.83 -8.32 8.06
CA GLU A 457 -14.72 -7.70 6.74
C GLU A 457 -13.26 -7.59 6.27
N PHE A 458 -12.35 -7.14 7.13
CA PHE A 458 -10.94 -6.90 6.80
C PHE A 458 -9.99 -8.04 7.17
N ALA A 459 -10.54 -9.20 7.53
CA ALA A 459 -9.79 -10.39 7.90
C ALA A 459 -8.69 -10.72 6.88
N CYS A 460 -7.46 -10.94 7.33
CA CYS A 460 -6.31 -11.29 6.49
C CYS A 460 -5.95 -10.29 5.38
N GLU A 461 -6.41 -9.04 5.45
CA GLU A 461 -5.99 -8.00 4.53
C GLU A 461 -4.61 -7.42 4.92
N TRP A 462 -3.79 -7.23 3.91
CA TRP A 462 -2.37 -6.87 3.97
C TRP A 462 -2.08 -5.48 4.58
N TRP A 463 -3.10 -4.64 4.74
CA TRP A 463 -3.00 -3.34 5.44
C TRP A 463 -2.84 -3.46 6.95
N GLY A 464 -3.14 -4.63 7.52
CA GLY A 464 -3.08 -4.84 8.96
C GLY A 464 -4.12 -4.02 9.73
N GLU A 465 -5.30 -3.77 9.12
CA GLU A 465 -6.39 -3.02 9.76
C GLU A 465 -6.74 -3.58 11.14
N ARG A 466 -6.72 -4.91 11.31
CA ARG A 466 -6.91 -5.55 12.63
C ARG A 466 -5.92 -5.02 13.68
N TYR A 467 -4.63 -4.95 13.37
CA TYR A 467 -3.63 -4.46 14.32
C TYR A 467 -3.85 -2.97 14.63
N ASN A 468 -4.11 -2.16 13.60
CA ASN A 468 -4.37 -0.73 13.77
C ASN A 468 -5.64 -0.47 14.60
N ASP A 469 -6.70 -1.25 14.38
CA ASP A 469 -7.94 -1.19 15.15
C ASP A 469 -7.71 -1.57 16.61
N LEU A 470 -6.95 -2.65 16.88
CA LEU A 470 -6.59 -3.04 18.24
C LEU A 470 -5.79 -1.95 18.97
N LEU A 471 -4.88 -1.26 18.28
CA LEU A 471 -4.10 -0.16 18.85
C LEU A 471 -4.96 1.06 19.17
N ARG A 472 -5.73 1.56 18.20
CA ARG A 472 -6.53 2.78 18.38
C ARG A 472 -7.63 2.59 19.42
N THR A 473 -8.16 1.38 19.57
CA THR A 473 -9.21 1.07 20.57
C THR A 473 -8.66 0.67 21.93
N GLY A 474 -7.33 0.49 22.08
CA GLY A 474 -6.71 0.05 23.32
C GLY A 474 -6.92 -1.45 23.64
N MET A 475 -7.40 -2.24 22.68
CA MET A 475 -7.67 -3.67 22.85
C MET A 475 -6.46 -4.56 22.59
N ALA A 476 -5.35 -4.00 22.11
CA ALA A 476 -4.14 -4.74 21.74
C ALA A 476 -3.56 -5.56 22.91
N GLU A 477 -3.51 -5.01 24.12
CA GLU A 477 -2.98 -5.73 25.30
C GLU A 477 -3.75 -7.00 25.60
N THR A 478 -5.08 -6.99 25.45
CA THR A 478 -5.92 -8.17 25.69
C THR A 478 -5.86 -9.15 24.53
N ALA A 479 -6.00 -8.67 23.29
CA ALA A 479 -6.08 -9.56 22.13
C ALA A 479 -4.73 -10.22 21.78
N LEU A 480 -3.62 -9.54 22.09
CA LEU A 480 -2.26 -9.96 21.72
C LEU A 480 -1.41 -10.40 22.91
N ALA A 481 -2.02 -10.62 24.08
CA ALA A 481 -1.33 -11.09 25.28
C ALA A 481 -0.52 -12.37 25.03
N ASP A 482 -1.11 -13.34 24.33
CA ASP A 482 -0.48 -14.64 24.01
C ASP A 482 0.77 -14.49 23.12
N TYR A 483 0.91 -13.37 22.42
CA TYR A 483 2.04 -13.07 21.55
C TYR A 483 3.10 -12.21 22.24
N GLY A 484 2.94 -11.89 23.54
CA GLY A 484 3.91 -11.07 24.29
C GLY A 484 3.83 -9.57 24.01
N PHE A 485 2.67 -9.07 23.54
CA PHE A 485 2.48 -7.64 23.33
C PHE A 485 2.71 -6.83 24.60
N THR A 486 3.39 -5.70 24.47
CA THR A 486 3.49 -4.67 25.49
C THR A 486 3.30 -3.29 24.84
N PRO A 487 2.82 -2.28 25.56
CA PRO A 487 2.69 -0.92 25.00
C PRO A 487 4.00 -0.38 24.41
N ALA A 488 5.14 -0.74 25.00
CA ALA A 488 6.47 -0.35 24.49
C ALA A 488 6.83 -1.01 23.15
N ALA A 489 6.21 -2.15 22.82
CA ALA A 489 6.39 -2.87 21.55
C ALA A 489 5.33 -2.53 20.51
N GLN A 490 4.51 -1.49 20.71
CA GLN A 490 3.47 -1.06 19.77
C GLN A 490 4.02 -0.72 18.38
N TYR A 491 5.24 -0.20 18.28
CA TYR A 491 5.89 0.15 17.03
C TYR A 491 7.19 -0.63 16.85
N LEU A 492 7.59 -0.84 15.59
CA LEU A 492 8.91 -1.39 15.29
C LEU A 492 9.98 -0.31 15.51
N PRO A 493 11.18 -0.67 15.98
CA PRO A 493 12.25 0.30 16.12
C PRO A 493 12.66 0.87 14.75
N VAL A 494 13.03 2.15 14.72
CA VAL A 494 13.69 2.74 13.54
C VAL A 494 14.93 1.90 13.21
N PRO A 495 15.16 1.52 11.94
CA PRO A 495 16.28 0.65 11.57
C PRO A 495 17.62 1.26 11.98
N GLN A 496 18.55 0.44 12.48
CA GLN A 496 19.85 0.92 12.97
C GLN A 496 20.62 1.71 11.91
N ILE A 497 20.60 1.25 10.65
CA ILE A 497 21.25 1.91 9.52
C ILE A 497 20.77 3.36 9.37
N GLN A 498 19.48 3.62 9.59
CA GLN A 498 18.92 4.97 9.47
C GLN A 498 19.32 5.86 10.64
N LYS A 499 19.42 5.31 11.85
CA LYS A 499 19.93 6.01 13.03
C LYS A 499 21.41 6.38 12.89
N ASP A 500 22.19 5.52 12.24
CA ASP A 500 23.60 5.76 11.97
C ASP A 500 23.79 6.87 10.91
N LEU A 501 22.88 6.96 9.93
CA LEU A 501 22.89 8.01 8.91
C LEU A 501 22.38 9.36 9.42
N ASN A 502 21.37 9.36 10.29
CA ASN A 502 20.83 10.58 10.91
C ASN A 502 20.65 10.38 12.43
N PRO A 503 21.57 10.92 13.25
CA PRO A 503 21.52 10.84 14.72
C PRO A 503 20.28 11.48 15.35
N ASN A 504 19.52 12.32 14.63
CA ASN A 504 18.27 12.90 15.13
C ASN A 504 17.10 11.89 15.15
N LEU A 505 17.30 10.68 14.62
CA LEU A 505 16.29 9.60 14.57
C LEU A 505 16.34 8.62 15.75
N GLN A 506 17.16 8.91 16.77
CA GLN A 506 17.38 8.02 17.92
C GLN A 506 16.10 7.66 18.68
#